data_AF-A0AAU5Z2I7-F1
#
_entry.id   AF-A0AAU5Z2I7-F1
#
_cell.length_a   1.000
_cell.length_b   1.000
_cell.length_c   1.000
_cell.angle_alpha   90.00
_cell.angle_beta   90.00
_cell.angle_gamma   90.00
#
_symmetry.space_group_name_H-M   'P 1'
#
loop_
_entity.id
_entity.type
_entity.pdbx_description
1 polymer ?
#
loop_
_entity_poly.entity_id
_entity_poly.type
_entity_poly.pdbx_seq_one_letter_code
_entity_poly.pdbx_strand_id
1 'polypeptide(L)'
;MRTLMYDAQRELSVVENEELRRYELRLEGTTAGTLDFRVLGGQRVLGHTEVTADHRGRGLGTALIQAVLDDLIAEEVRITNYCPAVERFLQGHPTYLVVLDPSHPAIRPRSRSAPLQQLVHAQHTSLRDLAARAQDPEVDGFARRRILDEFTAVGAQHAAAVADVLLPASRAASDVDTAVLVDNLKKFEQALRVLKGRAYGDARFLNLSVAETWRDAERLLTEHESFETDVVSSLEQLHGADGAVEVARSLAKRQWSSATRPHPNSPHAGLAGRIARRLWRIADSTWDELEGRGLPTQPIEHPNEHSPLTHYLLGTVDDTAVTPEPDTSREPVKRDGPDRKDHSASDD
;
A
#
# COMPACT_ATOMS: atom_id res chain seq x y z
N MET A 1 -6.62 -31.28 -26.05
CA MET A 1 -5.43 -30.87 -25.27
C MET A 1 -4.20 -31.02 -26.15
N ARG A 2 -3.34 -30.00 -26.23
CA ARG A 2 -2.13 -29.97 -27.07
C ARG A 2 -0.89 -29.95 -26.19
N THR A 3 0.15 -30.72 -26.50
CA THR A 3 1.39 -30.73 -25.70
C THR A 3 2.39 -29.72 -26.25
N LEU A 4 2.83 -28.78 -25.42
CA LEU A 4 3.78 -27.72 -25.76
C LEU A 4 5.22 -28.16 -25.48
N MET A 5 5.41 -28.94 -24.41
CA MET A 5 6.71 -29.40 -23.96
C MET A 5 6.58 -30.78 -23.32
N TYR A 6 7.55 -31.65 -23.58
CA TYR A 6 7.72 -32.91 -22.85
C TYR A 6 9.20 -33.16 -22.55
N ASP A 7 9.53 -33.29 -21.27
CA ASP A 7 10.85 -33.68 -20.78
C ASP A 7 10.76 -35.09 -20.20
N ALA A 8 11.26 -36.07 -20.96
CA ALA A 8 11.27 -37.47 -20.59
C ALA A 8 12.19 -37.78 -19.40
N GLN A 9 13.21 -36.96 -19.13
CA GLN A 9 14.12 -37.19 -18.00
C GLN A 9 13.52 -36.77 -16.67
N ARG A 10 12.57 -35.84 -16.70
CA ARG A 10 11.89 -35.29 -15.50
C ARG A 10 10.42 -35.67 -15.42
N GLU A 11 9.93 -36.50 -16.34
CA GLU A 11 8.51 -36.79 -16.56
C GLU A 11 7.61 -35.54 -16.47
N LEU A 12 8.11 -34.44 -17.05
CA LEU A 12 7.48 -33.13 -16.97
C LEU A 12 6.87 -32.78 -18.33
N SER A 13 5.60 -32.37 -18.35
CA SER A 13 4.94 -31.92 -19.56
C SER A 13 4.20 -30.62 -19.36
N VAL A 14 4.10 -29.80 -20.40
CA VAL A 14 3.20 -28.65 -20.46
C VAL A 14 2.17 -28.91 -21.53
N VAL A 15 0.90 -28.83 -21.17
CA VAL A 15 -0.22 -29.09 -22.08
C VAL A 15 -1.20 -27.92 -22.07
N GLU A 16 -1.66 -27.50 -23.24
CA GLU A 16 -2.77 -26.57 -23.40
C GLU A 16 -4.10 -27.32 -23.29
N ASN A 17 -4.89 -26.89 -22.31
CA ASN A 17 -6.27 -27.30 -22.14
C ASN A 17 -7.20 -26.18 -22.61
N GLU A 18 -7.63 -26.26 -23.87
CA GLU A 18 -8.52 -25.26 -24.47
C GLU A 18 -9.90 -25.21 -23.80
N GLU A 19 -10.43 -26.36 -23.36
CA GLU A 19 -11.75 -26.45 -22.70
C GLU A 19 -11.75 -25.70 -21.37
N LEU A 20 -10.69 -25.88 -20.57
CA LEU A 20 -10.52 -25.23 -19.27
C LEU A 20 -9.80 -23.88 -19.34
N ARG A 21 -9.45 -23.44 -20.56
CA ARG A 21 -8.76 -22.17 -20.83
C ARG A 21 -7.50 -21.96 -19.97
N ARG A 22 -6.68 -23.02 -19.88
CA ARG A 22 -5.45 -23.00 -19.07
C ARG A 22 -4.36 -23.87 -19.70
N TYR A 23 -3.12 -23.50 -19.45
CA TYR A 23 -1.97 -24.38 -19.64
C TYR A 23 -1.75 -25.16 -18.34
N GLU A 24 -1.51 -26.46 -18.43
CA GLU A 24 -1.26 -27.33 -17.29
C GLU A 24 0.17 -27.85 -17.37
N LEU A 25 0.95 -27.59 -16.32
CA LEU A 25 2.19 -28.28 -16.06
C LEU A 25 1.87 -29.59 -15.36
N ARG A 26 2.27 -30.72 -15.93
CA ARG A 26 2.08 -32.05 -15.33
C ARG A 26 3.42 -32.69 -15.02
N LEU A 27 3.54 -33.21 -13.81
CA LEU A 27 4.68 -33.97 -13.31
C LEU A 27 4.19 -35.39 -13.02
N GLU A 28 4.83 -36.41 -13.61
CA GLU A 28 4.43 -37.82 -13.47
C GLU A 28 2.93 -38.04 -13.82
N GLY A 29 2.44 -37.27 -14.80
CA GLY A 29 1.03 -37.30 -15.23
C GLY A 29 0.04 -36.51 -14.36
N THR A 30 0.46 -35.96 -13.22
CA THR A 30 -0.39 -35.18 -12.30
C THR A 30 -0.18 -33.68 -12.50
N THR A 31 -1.25 -32.88 -12.49
CA THR A 31 -1.17 -31.42 -12.63
C THR A 31 -0.44 -30.80 -11.43
N ALA A 32 0.75 -30.27 -11.69
CA ALA A 32 1.62 -29.62 -10.72
C ALA A 32 1.56 -28.08 -10.80
N GLY A 33 1.02 -27.53 -11.89
CA GLY A 33 0.78 -26.10 -12.01
C GLY A 33 -0.13 -25.75 -13.17
N THR A 34 -0.69 -24.55 -13.15
CA THR A 34 -1.55 -24.04 -14.21
C THR A 34 -1.25 -22.58 -14.54
N LEU A 35 -1.51 -22.18 -15.77
CA LEU A 35 -1.50 -20.79 -16.22
C LEU A 35 -2.78 -20.52 -17.01
N ASP A 36 -3.67 -19.71 -16.45
CA ASP A 36 -4.94 -19.37 -17.09
C ASP A 36 -4.75 -18.38 -18.23
N PHE A 37 -5.55 -18.56 -19.29
CA PHE A 37 -5.58 -17.65 -20.42
C PHE A 37 -7.00 -17.33 -20.88
N ARG A 38 -7.17 -16.24 -21.62
CA ARG A 38 -8.35 -15.96 -22.44
C ARG A 38 -7.93 -15.66 -23.86
N VAL A 39 -8.86 -15.82 -24.81
CA VAL A 39 -8.66 -15.44 -26.21
C VAL A 39 -9.51 -14.21 -26.49
N LEU A 40 -8.89 -13.10 -26.86
CA LEU A 40 -9.57 -11.85 -27.25
C LEU A 40 -8.99 -11.37 -28.57
N GLY A 41 -9.82 -11.23 -29.60
CA GLY A 41 -9.39 -10.64 -30.88
C GLY A 41 -8.21 -11.34 -31.56
N GLY A 42 -8.04 -12.65 -31.36
CA GLY A 42 -6.90 -13.42 -31.88
C GLY A 42 -5.63 -13.35 -31.03
N GLN A 43 -5.67 -12.68 -29.89
CA GLN A 43 -4.57 -12.60 -28.92
C GLN A 43 -4.85 -13.45 -27.69
N ARG A 44 -3.78 -13.76 -26.94
CA ARG A 44 -3.87 -14.47 -25.65
C ARG A 44 -3.73 -13.49 -24.50
N VAL A 45 -4.68 -13.50 -23.59
CA VAL A 45 -4.59 -12.73 -22.34
C VAL A 45 -4.20 -13.67 -21.22
N LEU A 46 -2.99 -13.52 -20.68
CA LEU A 46 -2.47 -14.36 -19.60
C LEU A 46 -2.88 -13.79 -18.24
N GLY A 47 -3.47 -14.63 -17.40
CA GLY A 47 -4.12 -14.21 -16.15
C GLY A 47 -3.34 -14.60 -14.90
N HIS A 48 -3.51 -15.84 -14.45
CA HIS A 48 -2.99 -16.31 -13.17
C HIS A 48 -2.13 -17.56 -13.36
N THR A 49 -0.99 -17.62 -12.69
CA THR A 49 -0.13 -18.82 -12.63
C THR A 49 -0.18 -19.40 -11.23
N GLU A 50 -0.49 -20.69 -11.14
CA GLU A 50 -0.53 -21.43 -9.90
C GLU A 50 0.42 -22.64 -9.97
N VAL A 51 1.14 -22.92 -8.89
CA VAL A 51 1.88 -24.18 -8.71
C VAL A 51 1.38 -24.81 -7.41
N THR A 52 1.05 -26.11 -7.45
CA THR A 52 0.53 -26.83 -6.29
C THR A 52 1.53 -26.77 -5.13
N ALA A 53 1.03 -26.71 -3.90
CA ALA A 53 1.84 -26.44 -2.72
C ALA A 53 3.04 -27.40 -2.59
N ASP A 54 2.82 -28.69 -2.84
CA ASP A 54 3.83 -29.75 -2.77
C ASP A 54 4.95 -29.65 -3.81
N HIS A 55 4.81 -28.74 -4.77
CA HIS A 55 5.69 -28.60 -5.93
C HIS A 55 6.28 -27.19 -6.08
N ARG A 56 6.04 -26.29 -5.12
CA ARG A 56 6.64 -24.94 -5.09
C ARG A 56 8.16 -24.99 -4.81
N GLY A 57 8.86 -23.91 -5.14
CA GLY A 57 10.31 -23.78 -4.90
C GLY A 57 11.21 -24.61 -5.84
N ARG A 58 10.64 -25.37 -6.77
CA ARG A 58 11.35 -26.26 -7.69
C ARG A 58 11.59 -25.70 -9.10
N GLY A 59 11.33 -24.41 -9.31
CA GLY A 59 11.44 -23.75 -10.63
C GLY A 59 10.37 -24.14 -11.65
N LEU A 60 9.36 -24.91 -11.23
CA LEU A 60 8.30 -25.44 -12.10
C LEU A 60 7.42 -24.34 -12.71
N GLY A 61 7.13 -23.26 -11.96
CA GLY A 61 6.40 -22.10 -12.48
C GLY A 61 7.17 -21.38 -13.60
N THR A 62 8.48 -21.24 -13.45
CA THR A 62 9.36 -20.69 -14.49
C THR A 62 9.35 -21.56 -15.74
N ALA A 63 9.44 -22.88 -15.58
CA ALA A 63 9.40 -23.82 -16.70
C ALA A 63 8.05 -23.77 -17.44
N LEU A 64 6.94 -23.69 -16.72
CA LEU A 64 5.60 -23.51 -17.30
C LEU A 64 5.51 -22.21 -18.11
N ILE A 65 5.89 -21.08 -17.50
CA ILE A 65 5.84 -19.77 -18.17
C ILE A 65 6.71 -19.76 -19.42
N GLN A 66 7.94 -20.27 -19.31
CA GLN A 66 8.87 -20.33 -20.43
C GLN A 66 8.29 -21.16 -21.60
N ALA A 67 7.84 -22.38 -21.33
CA ALA A 67 7.26 -23.25 -22.36
C ALA A 67 6.05 -22.61 -23.07
N VAL A 68 5.20 -21.91 -22.31
CA VAL A 68 4.05 -21.20 -22.88
C VAL A 68 4.48 -20.01 -23.74
N LEU A 69 5.44 -19.21 -23.29
CA LEU A 69 5.91 -18.07 -24.07
C LEU A 69 6.67 -18.49 -25.33
N ASP A 70 7.49 -19.56 -25.25
CA ASP A 70 8.19 -20.13 -26.39
C ASP A 70 7.22 -20.60 -27.48
N ASP A 71 6.16 -21.30 -27.07
CA ASP A 71 5.10 -21.76 -27.95
C ASP A 71 4.35 -20.58 -28.60
N LEU A 72 3.97 -19.57 -27.83
CA LEU A 72 3.26 -18.40 -28.35
C LEU A 72 4.12 -17.57 -29.31
N ILE A 73 5.42 -17.51 -29.09
CA ILE A 73 6.37 -16.91 -30.04
C ILE A 73 6.42 -17.74 -31.32
N ALA A 74 6.50 -19.07 -31.23
CA ALA A 74 6.54 -19.96 -32.39
C ALA A 74 5.25 -19.92 -33.22
N GLU A 75 4.10 -19.72 -32.57
CA GLU A 75 2.79 -19.54 -33.23
C GLU A 75 2.54 -18.11 -33.72
N GLU A 76 3.47 -17.18 -33.50
CA GLU A 76 3.34 -15.75 -33.79
C GLU A 76 2.12 -15.09 -33.11
N VAL A 77 1.67 -15.65 -31.99
CA VAL A 77 0.52 -15.16 -31.22
C VAL A 77 0.97 -14.12 -30.20
N ARG A 78 0.41 -12.91 -30.33
CA ARG A 78 0.66 -11.81 -29.37
C ARG A 78 -0.10 -12.02 -28.07
N ILE A 79 0.49 -11.55 -26.98
CA ILE A 79 -0.14 -11.60 -25.66
C ILE A 79 -0.38 -10.23 -25.02
N THR A 80 -1.40 -10.17 -24.18
CA THR A 80 -1.54 -9.18 -23.11
C THR A 80 -1.29 -9.88 -21.76
N ASN A 81 -0.38 -9.35 -20.94
CA ASN A 81 -0.03 -9.95 -19.65
C ASN A 81 -0.69 -9.22 -18.47
N TYR A 82 -1.52 -9.93 -17.71
CA TYR A 82 -2.03 -9.51 -16.40
C TYR A 82 -1.43 -10.31 -15.24
N CYS A 83 -0.57 -11.29 -15.53
CA CYS A 83 0.01 -12.17 -14.53
C CYS A 83 1.30 -11.58 -13.93
N PRO A 84 1.36 -11.35 -12.60
CA PRO A 84 2.60 -10.87 -11.95
C PRO A 84 3.77 -11.85 -12.08
N ALA A 85 3.51 -13.17 -12.12
CA ALA A 85 4.54 -14.19 -12.26
C ALA A 85 5.20 -14.14 -13.65
N VAL A 86 4.39 -14.01 -14.71
CA VAL A 86 4.88 -13.81 -16.09
C VAL A 86 5.62 -12.48 -16.21
N GLU A 87 5.12 -11.42 -15.56
CA GLU A 87 5.78 -10.11 -15.56
C GLU A 87 7.19 -10.19 -14.97
N ARG A 88 7.33 -10.87 -13.82
CA ARG A 88 8.64 -11.11 -13.19
C ARG A 88 9.56 -11.94 -14.09
N PHE A 89 9.03 -12.92 -14.80
CA PHE A 89 9.79 -13.70 -15.78
C PHE A 89 10.33 -12.82 -16.92
N LEU A 90 9.48 -11.97 -17.51
CA LEU A 90 9.84 -11.06 -18.61
C LEU A 90 10.92 -10.05 -18.21
N GLN A 91 10.90 -9.57 -16.96
CA GLN A 91 11.93 -8.67 -16.44
C GLN A 91 13.32 -9.32 -16.39
N GLY A 92 13.39 -10.60 -16.01
CA GLY A 92 14.62 -11.38 -16.03
C GLY A 92 15.05 -11.83 -17.43
N HIS A 93 14.13 -11.86 -18.40
CA HIS A 93 14.37 -12.35 -19.76
C HIS A 93 13.83 -11.37 -20.82
N PRO A 94 14.52 -10.24 -21.05
CA PRO A 94 14.05 -9.18 -21.95
C PRO A 94 13.82 -9.63 -23.40
N THR A 95 14.44 -10.73 -23.84
CA THR A 95 14.25 -11.31 -25.18
C THR A 95 12.80 -11.71 -25.45
N TYR A 96 12.03 -12.06 -24.41
CA TYR A 96 10.62 -12.46 -24.55
C TYR A 96 9.67 -11.27 -24.69
N LEU A 97 10.12 -10.02 -24.50
CA LEU A 97 9.26 -8.84 -24.69
C LEU A 97 8.68 -8.75 -26.11
N VAL A 98 9.30 -9.44 -27.08
CA VAL A 98 8.80 -9.55 -28.46
C VAL A 98 7.42 -10.20 -28.56
N VAL A 99 6.97 -10.98 -27.57
CA VAL A 99 5.66 -11.64 -27.58
C VAL A 99 4.51 -10.71 -27.18
N LEU A 100 4.82 -9.60 -26.51
CA LEU A 100 3.81 -8.64 -26.05
C LEU A 100 3.16 -7.92 -27.24
N ASP A 101 1.87 -7.62 -27.13
CA ASP A 101 1.18 -6.70 -28.02
C ASP A 101 1.63 -5.25 -27.72
N PRO A 102 2.20 -4.51 -28.68
CA PRO A 102 2.58 -3.10 -28.49
C PRO A 102 1.38 -2.18 -28.18
N SER A 103 0.17 -2.56 -28.60
CA SER A 103 -1.06 -1.76 -28.39
C SER A 103 -1.73 -1.99 -27.03
N HIS A 104 -1.36 -3.07 -26.33
CA HIS A 104 -1.78 -3.40 -24.97
C HIS A 104 -0.56 -3.79 -24.12
N PRO A 105 0.29 -2.81 -23.73
CA PRO A 105 1.49 -3.12 -22.95
C PRO A 105 1.11 -3.76 -21.61
N ALA A 106 1.96 -4.67 -21.13
CA ALA A 106 1.83 -5.28 -19.81
C ALA A 106 1.61 -4.22 -18.72
N ILE A 107 0.95 -4.60 -17.61
CA ILE A 107 0.91 -3.76 -16.41
C ILE A 107 2.36 -3.50 -16.00
N ARG A 108 2.90 -2.34 -16.40
CA ARG A 108 4.22 -1.93 -15.97
C ARG A 108 4.14 -1.81 -14.44
N PRO A 109 5.05 -2.42 -13.66
CA PRO A 109 5.26 -1.92 -12.30
C PRO A 109 5.48 -0.42 -12.42
N ARG A 110 4.70 0.35 -11.65
CA ARG A 110 4.76 1.82 -11.66
C ARG A 110 6.23 2.25 -11.58
N SER A 111 6.59 3.23 -12.43
CA SER A 111 7.89 3.89 -12.59
C SER A 111 8.88 3.75 -11.41
N ARG A 112 10.18 3.62 -11.73
CA ARG A 112 11.36 3.53 -10.82
C ARG A 112 11.62 4.77 -9.94
N SER A 113 10.60 5.50 -9.49
CA SER A 113 10.79 6.41 -8.34
C SER A 113 10.92 5.54 -7.10
N ALA A 114 11.85 5.83 -6.21
CA ALA A 114 12.00 5.05 -5.00
C ALA A 114 10.71 5.17 -4.13
N PRO A 115 10.38 4.13 -3.37
CA PRO A 115 9.04 3.94 -2.80
C PRO A 115 8.62 5.05 -1.84
N LEU A 116 9.58 5.76 -1.23
CA LEU A 116 9.32 6.87 -0.33
C LEU A 116 8.98 8.15 -1.10
N GLN A 117 9.68 8.46 -2.20
CA GLN A 117 9.32 9.57 -3.09
C GLN A 117 7.91 9.42 -3.66
N GLN A 118 7.54 8.21 -4.07
CA GLN A 118 6.19 7.94 -4.60
C GLN A 118 5.10 8.18 -3.56
N LEU A 119 5.34 7.74 -2.32
CA LEU A 119 4.39 7.92 -1.22
C LEU A 119 4.17 9.40 -0.93
N VAL A 120 5.24 10.18 -0.77
CA VAL A 120 5.17 11.62 -0.50
C VAL A 120 4.42 12.33 -1.64
N HIS A 121 4.78 12.04 -2.90
CA HIS A 121 4.10 12.65 -4.04
C HIS A 121 2.61 12.30 -4.09
N ALA A 122 2.23 11.07 -3.75
CA ALA A 122 0.82 10.66 -3.69
C ALA A 122 0.06 11.37 -2.55
N GLN A 123 0.66 11.51 -1.37
CA GLN A 123 0.08 12.26 -0.24
C GLN A 123 -0.17 13.73 -0.62
N HIS A 124 0.82 14.39 -1.23
CA HIS A 124 0.70 15.78 -1.70
C HIS A 124 -0.33 15.94 -2.81
N THR A 125 -0.40 14.99 -3.74
CA THR A 125 -1.42 15.02 -4.80
C THR A 125 -2.83 14.91 -4.23
N SER A 126 -3.04 14.06 -3.22
CA SER A 126 -4.32 13.97 -2.50
C SER A 126 -4.67 15.28 -1.78
N LEU A 127 -3.71 15.91 -1.10
CA LEU A 127 -3.90 17.20 -0.45
C LEU A 127 -4.25 18.32 -1.45
N ARG A 128 -3.59 18.34 -2.61
CA ARG A 128 -3.89 19.29 -3.70
C ARG A 128 -5.29 19.07 -4.30
N ASP A 129 -5.73 17.82 -4.46
CA ASP A 129 -7.11 17.50 -4.89
C ASP A 129 -8.15 18.02 -3.88
N LEU A 130 -7.94 17.74 -2.59
CA LEU A 130 -8.82 18.23 -1.53
C LEU A 130 -8.87 19.76 -1.49
N ALA A 131 -7.71 20.43 -1.64
CA ALA A 131 -7.64 21.89 -1.70
C ALA A 131 -8.39 22.46 -2.92
N ALA A 132 -8.24 21.87 -4.09
CA ALA A 132 -8.93 22.29 -5.31
C ALA A 132 -10.45 22.13 -5.16
N ARG A 133 -10.91 20.98 -4.67
CA ARG A 133 -12.33 20.69 -4.45
C ARG A 133 -12.95 21.57 -3.36
N ALA A 134 -12.19 21.94 -2.33
CA ALA A 134 -12.65 22.87 -1.29
C ALA A 134 -12.80 24.31 -1.79
N GLN A 135 -12.17 24.65 -2.92
CA GLN A 135 -12.24 25.98 -3.54
C GLN A 135 -13.21 26.02 -4.73
N ASP A 136 -13.80 24.89 -5.11
CA ASP A 136 -14.75 24.80 -6.22
C ASP A 136 -16.01 25.65 -5.94
N PRO A 137 -16.34 26.63 -6.82
CA PRO A 137 -17.53 27.45 -6.68
C PRO A 137 -18.84 26.65 -6.81
N GLU A 138 -18.82 25.53 -7.54
CA GLU A 138 -20.01 24.69 -7.82
C GLU A 138 -20.39 23.81 -6.62
N VAL A 139 -19.46 23.60 -5.68
CA VAL A 139 -19.71 22.81 -4.47
C VAL A 139 -20.51 23.63 -3.46
N ASP A 140 -21.59 23.05 -2.93
CA ASP A 140 -22.43 23.72 -1.93
C ASP A 140 -21.65 24.01 -0.63
N GLY A 141 -22.12 24.99 0.15
CA GLY A 141 -21.41 25.46 1.34
C GLY A 141 -21.20 24.40 2.42
N PHE A 142 -22.09 23.41 2.54
CA PHE A 142 -21.95 22.33 3.53
C PHE A 142 -20.93 21.30 3.07
N ALA A 143 -21.04 20.84 1.82
CA ALA A 143 -20.05 19.94 1.23
C ALA A 143 -18.65 20.57 1.21
N ARG A 144 -18.55 21.87 0.90
CA ARG A 144 -17.29 22.62 0.93
C ARG A 144 -16.64 22.60 2.31
N ARG A 145 -17.42 22.82 3.38
CA ARG A 145 -16.90 22.75 4.77
C ARG A 145 -16.41 21.35 5.12
N ARG A 146 -17.10 20.31 4.68
CA ARG A 146 -16.67 18.92 4.89
C ARG A 146 -15.35 18.61 4.18
N ILE A 147 -15.20 19.00 2.92
CA ILE A 147 -13.96 18.81 2.16
C ILE A 147 -12.82 19.61 2.79
N LEU A 148 -13.11 20.83 3.24
CA LEU A 148 -12.15 21.62 4.01
C LEU A 148 -11.73 20.94 5.32
N ASP A 149 -12.68 20.38 6.06
CA ASP A 149 -12.37 19.66 7.30
C ASP A 149 -11.49 18.46 7.04
N GLU A 150 -11.74 17.74 5.95
CA GLU A 150 -10.90 16.64 5.47
C GLU A 150 -9.51 17.13 5.07
N PHE A 151 -9.40 18.17 4.26
CA PHE A 151 -8.11 18.79 3.88
C PHE A 151 -7.29 19.17 5.12
N THR A 152 -7.89 19.88 6.07
CA THR A 152 -7.18 20.33 7.28
C THR A 152 -6.78 19.17 8.21
N ALA A 153 -7.60 18.11 8.27
CA ALA A 153 -7.28 16.92 9.06
C ALA A 153 -6.16 16.10 8.43
N VAL A 154 -6.26 15.80 7.13
CA VAL A 154 -5.23 15.04 6.38
C VAL A 154 -3.92 15.83 6.36
N GLY A 155 -3.99 17.16 6.21
CA GLY A 155 -2.81 18.04 6.26
C GLY A 155 -2.13 18.06 7.63
N ALA A 156 -2.91 18.11 8.72
CA ALA A 156 -2.36 18.04 10.07
C ALA A 156 -1.74 16.66 10.37
N GLN A 157 -2.41 15.58 9.95
CA GLN A 157 -1.89 14.22 10.08
C GLN A 157 -0.59 14.04 9.31
N HIS A 158 -0.53 14.55 8.08
CA HIS A 158 0.67 14.54 7.24
C HIS A 158 1.83 15.27 7.93
N ALA A 159 1.62 16.53 8.34
CA ALA A 159 2.63 17.34 9.03
C ALA A 159 3.15 16.66 10.31
N ALA A 160 2.25 16.10 11.12
CA ALA A 160 2.62 15.38 12.33
C ALA A 160 3.41 14.09 12.05
N ALA A 161 3.06 13.35 10.99
CA ALA A 161 3.78 12.16 10.57
C ALA A 161 5.17 12.46 10.02
N VAL A 162 5.31 13.51 9.20
CA VAL A 162 6.60 14.04 8.75
C VAL A 162 7.47 14.40 9.96
N ALA A 163 6.90 15.07 10.97
CA ALA A 163 7.63 15.44 12.18
C ALA A 163 8.03 14.23 13.06
N ASP A 164 7.31 13.11 12.98
CA ASP A 164 7.59 11.89 13.74
C ASP A 164 8.51 10.90 13.03
N VAL A 165 8.48 10.86 11.70
CA VAL A 165 9.19 9.84 10.90
C VAL A 165 10.34 10.46 10.12
N LEU A 166 10.06 11.48 9.30
CA LEU A 166 11.08 12.07 8.43
C LEU A 166 12.08 12.91 9.22
N LEU A 167 11.65 13.72 10.19
CA LEU A 167 12.59 14.55 10.98
C LEU A 167 13.64 13.73 11.76
N PRO A 168 13.29 12.63 12.48
CA PRO A 168 14.31 11.82 13.13
C PRO A 168 15.19 11.06 12.13
N ALA A 169 14.61 10.54 11.04
CA ALA A 169 15.36 9.84 10.00
C ALA A 169 16.37 10.78 9.32
N SER A 170 15.96 12.00 9.00
CA SER A 170 16.80 12.99 8.34
C SER A 170 17.93 13.48 9.23
N ARG A 171 17.77 13.52 10.56
CA ARG A 171 18.87 13.84 11.49
C ARG A 171 19.97 12.80 11.53
N ALA A 172 19.66 11.55 11.16
CA ALA A 172 20.67 10.51 10.99
C ALA A 172 21.45 10.69 9.66
N ALA A 173 20.87 11.39 8.67
CA ALA A 173 21.50 11.73 7.41
C ALA A 173 22.15 13.12 7.49
N SER A 174 23.47 13.21 7.31
CA SER A 174 24.26 14.37 7.77
C SER A 174 24.09 15.69 6.99
N ASP A 175 23.35 15.69 5.88
CA ASP A 175 23.40 16.78 4.87
C ASP A 175 22.17 17.69 4.78
N VAL A 176 21.07 17.44 5.52
CA VAL A 176 19.83 18.23 5.39
C VAL A 176 19.59 19.15 6.57
N ASP A 177 19.40 20.45 6.30
CA ASP A 177 19.02 21.43 7.33
C ASP A 177 17.57 21.21 7.82
N THR A 178 17.45 20.43 8.88
CA THR A 178 16.15 20.12 9.50
C THR A 178 15.46 21.32 10.15
N ALA A 179 16.15 22.45 10.38
CA ALA A 179 15.55 23.63 10.97
C ALA A 179 14.55 24.29 10.02
N VAL A 180 14.88 24.33 8.72
CA VAL A 180 14.00 24.87 7.67
C VAL A 180 12.72 24.05 7.55
N LEU A 181 12.83 22.71 7.57
CA LEU A 181 11.65 21.84 7.55
C LEU A 181 10.78 22.03 8.80
N VAL A 182 11.38 22.18 9.99
CA VAL A 182 10.64 22.45 11.23
C VAL A 182 9.90 23.78 11.19
N ASP A 183 10.51 24.83 10.64
CA ASP A 183 9.88 26.13 10.47
C ASP A 183 8.71 26.08 9.48
N ASN A 184 8.89 25.41 8.34
CA ASN A 184 7.83 25.20 7.37
C ASN A 184 6.66 24.40 7.96
N LEU A 185 6.92 23.31 8.71
CA LEU A 185 5.87 22.54 9.41
C LEU A 185 5.00 23.43 10.31
N LYS A 186 5.64 24.29 11.12
CA LYS A 186 4.92 25.23 12.00
C LYS A 186 4.06 26.21 11.23
N LYS A 187 4.62 26.80 10.16
CA LYS A 187 3.91 27.75 9.30
C LYS A 187 2.74 27.08 8.59
N PHE A 188 2.92 25.86 8.09
CA PHE A 188 1.87 25.09 7.43
C PHE A 188 0.73 24.75 8.40
N GLU A 189 1.03 24.23 9.59
CA GLU A 189 0.02 23.99 10.63
C GLU A 189 -0.71 25.29 11.03
N GLN A 190 0.01 26.40 11.15
CA GLN A 190 -0.59 27.70 11.42
C GLN A 190 -1.53 28.14 10.28
N ALA A 191 -1.18 27.90 9.02
CA ALA A 191 -2.04 28.18 7.88
C ALA A 191 -3.31 27.32 7.91
N LEU A 192 -3.21 26.01 8.18
CA LEU A 192 -4.37 25.13 8.34
C LEU A 192 -5.32 25.63 9.45
N ARG A 193 -4.77 26.10 10.57
CA ARG A 193 -5.54 26.68 11.67
C ARG A 193 -6.28 27.95 11.24
N VAL A 194 -5.59 28.86 10.55
CA VAL A 194 -6.18 30.11 10.06
C VAL A 194 -7.30 29.81 9.06
N LEU A 195 -7.06 28.87 8.15
CA LEU A 195 -7.97 28.52 7.08
C LEU A 195 -9.26 27.88 7.63
N LYS A 196 -9.14 26.93 8.58
CA LYS A 196 -10.31 26.39 9.31
C LYS A 196 -11.05 27.50 10.07
N GLY A 197 -10.33 28.30 10.84
CA GLY A 197 -10.94 29.39 11.62
C GLY A 197 -11.67 30.41 10.74
N ARG A 198 -11.11 30.75 9.57
CA ARG A 198 -11.72 31.66 8.60
C ARG A 198 -13.02 31.13 8.01
N ALA A 199 -13.08 29.83 7.72
CA ALA A 199 -14.26 29.18 7.16
C ALA A 199 -15.40 29.00 8.18
N TYR A 200 -15.05 28.83 9.46
CA TYR A 200 -15.99 28.67 10.57
C TYR A 200 -16.37 30.00 11.25
N GLY A 201 -15.84 31.13 10.78
CA GLY A 201 -16.22 32.46 11.26
C GLY A 201 -15.57 32.87 12.58
N ASP A 202 -14.39 32.35 12.89
CA ASP A 202 -13.61 32.77 14.06
C ASP A 202 -13.26 34.26 13.97
N ALA A 203 -13.66 35.02 14.99
CA ALA A 203 -13.51 36.48 15.04
C ALA A 203 -12.06 36.95 14.82
N ARG A 204 -11.07 36.12 15.14
CA ARG A 204 -9.64 36.44 14.95
C ARG A 204 -9.22 36.49 13.49
N PHE A 205 -9.96 35.82 12.60
CA PHE A 205 -9.58 35.64 11.20
C PHE A 205 -10.59 36.24 10.21
N LEU A 206 -11.74 36.74 10.66
CA LEU A 206 -12.80 37.29 9.78
C LEU A 206 -12.31 38.37 8.81
N ASN A 207 -11.34 39.18 9.24
CA ASN A 207 -10.79 40.28 8.45
C ASN A 207 -9.83 39.82 7.33
N LEU A 208 -9.48 38.54 7.28
CA LEU A 208 -8.59 38.00 6.24
C LEU A 208 -9.38 37.69 4.97
N SER A 209 -8.74 37.86 3.81
CA SER A 209 -9.31 37.43 2.55
C SER A 209 -9.28 35.90 2.43
N VAL A 210 -10.39 35.31 1.98
CA VAL A 210 -10.49 33.86 1.74
C VAL A 210 -9.45 33.43 0.69
N ALA A 211 -9.31 34.18 -0.40
CA ALA A 211 -8.37 33.87 -1.47
C ALA A 211 -6.91 33.97 -1.00
N GLU A 212 -6.59 34.90 -0.10
CA GLU A 212 -5.23 35.01 0.45
C GLU A 212 -4.93 33.86 1.41
N THR A 213 -5.89 33.46 2.26
CA THR A 213 -5.69 32.33 3.18
C THR A 213 -5.45 31.01 2.46
N TRP A 214 -6.15 30.77 1.33
CA TRP A 214 -5.90 29.59 0.50
C TRP A 214 -4.54 29.67 -0.20
N ARG A 215 -4.21 30.81 -0.81
CA ARG A 215 -2.91 31.02 -1.48
C ARG A 215 -1.74 30.77 -0.53
N ASP A 216 -1.84 31.22 0.72
CA ASP A 216 -0.80 30.96 1.73
C ASP A 216 -0.70 29.48 2.10
N ALA A 217 -1.82 28.79 2.28
CA ALA A 217 -1.82 27.35 2.59
C ALA A 217 -1.25 26.52 1.43
N GLU A 218 -1.61 26.82 0.18
CA GLU A 218 -1.11 26.12 -1.01
C GLU A 218 0.38 26.40 -1.26
N ARG A 219 0.82 27.64 -1.06
CA ARG A 219 2.24 28.00 -1.11
C ARG A 219 3.04 27.21 -0.07
N LEU A 220 2.58 27.20 1.18
CA LEU A 220 3.25 26.46 2.26
C LEU A 220 3.23 24.94 2.04
N LEU A 221 2.15 24.39 1.46
CA LEU A 221 2.07 22.99 1.05
C LEU A 221 3.10 22.65 -0.04
N THR A 222 3.26 23.53 -1.04
CA THR A 222 4.25 23.37 -2.11
C THR A 222 5.67 23.45 -1.57
N GLU A 223 5.95 24.40 -0.68
CA GLU A 223 7.24 24.48 0.03
C GLU A 223 7.48 23.21 0.86
N HIS A 224 6.45 22.69 1.53
CA HIS A 224 6.51 21.46 2.31
C HIS A 224 6.90 20.26 1.45
N GLU A 225 6.28 20.09 0.27
CA GLU A 225 6.62 19.04 -0.70
C GLU A 225 8.09 19.12 -1.14
N SER A 226 8.59 20.33 -1.39
CA SER A 226 9.99 20.54 -1.78
C SER A 226 10.95 20.08 -0.68
N PHE A 227 10.73 20.52 0.57
CA PHE A 227 11.59 20.14 1.69
C PHE A 227 11.53 18.64 1.99
N GLU A 228 10.34 18.03 1.88
CA GLU A 228 10.21 16.59 2.01
C GLU A 228 10.95 15.85 0.88
N THR A 229 10.86 16.34 -0.35
CA THR A 229 11.56 15.73 -1.50
C THR A 229 13.07 15.74 -1.30
N ASP A 230 13.63 16.83 -0.76
CA ASP A 230 15.05 16.92 -0.44
C ASP A 230 15.44 15.89 0.64
N VAL A 231 14.69 15.85 1.75
CA VAL A 231 14.91 14.89 2.84
C VAL A 231 14.82 13.44 2.34
N VAL A 232 13.77 13.12 1.60
CA VAL A 232 13.52 11.78 1.09
C VAL A 232 14.62 11.36 0.13
N SER A 233 15.03 12.25 -0.79
CA SER A 233 16.10 11.95 -1.73
C SER A 233 17.41 11.64 -1.01
N SER A 234 17.76 12.39 0.04
CA SER A 234 18.93 12.09 0.87
C SER A 234 18.80 10.76 1.62
N LEU A 235 17.61 10.44 2.15
CA LEU A 235 17.38 9.17 2.86
C LEU A 235 17.46 7.95 1.95
N GLU A 236 16.92 8.06 0.73
CA GLU A 236 16.97 7.00 -0.27
C GLU A 236 18.40 6.74 -0.76
N GLN A 237 19.21 7.81 -0.91
CA GLN A 237 20.63 7.70 -1.22
C GLN A 237 21.41 7.02 -0.07
N LEU A 238 21.06 7.31 1.18
CA LEU A 238 21.76 6.76 2.35
C LEU A 238 21.42 5.29 2.63
N HIS A 239 20.14 4.92 2.54
CA HIS A 239 19.66 3.60 2.99
C HIS A 239 19.36 2.61 1.85
N GLY A 240 19.42 3.05 0.59
CA GLY A 240 19.05 2.23 -0.56
C GLY A 240 17.54 1.90 -0.61
N ALA A 241 17.17 1.01 -1.52
CA ALA A 241 15.76 0.72 -1.82
C ALA A 241 15.00 0.12 -0.62
N ASP A 242 15.57 -0.86 0.09
CA ASP A 242 14.88 -1.56 1.18
C ASP A 242 14.65 -0.66 2.40
N GLY A 243 15.65 0.16 2.76
CA GLY A 243 15.50 1.13 3.84
C GLY A 243 14.48 2.23 3.52
N ALA A 244 14.39 2.63 2.25
CA ALA A 244 13.35 3.55 1.78
C ALA A 244 11.95 2.97 1.91
N VAL A 245 11.76 1.67 1.61
CA VAL A 245 10.47 0.98 1.81
C VAL A 245 10.04 1.02 3.27
N GLU A 246 10.95 0.76 4.21
CA GLU A 246 10.61 0.75 5.64
C GLU A 246 10.22 2.13 6.16
N VAL A 247 10.95 3.18 5.75
CA VAL A 247 10.61 4.57 6.08
C VAL A 247 9.26 4.95 5.47
N ALA A 248 8.99 4.54 4.22
CA ALA A 248 7.70 4.78 3.56
C ALA A 248 6.55 4.09 4.31
N ARG A 249 6.71 2.82 4.67
CA ARG A 249 5.72 2.07 5.47
C ARG A 249 5.46 2.75 6.81
N SER A 250 6.54 3.15 7.50
CA SER A 250 6.45 3.87 8.77
C SER A 250 5.72 5.20 8.63
N LEU A 251 6.02 5.98 7.59
CA LEU A 251 5.37 7.26 7.30
C LEU A 251 3.86 7.08 7.02
N ALA A 252 3.51 6.15 6.12
CA ALA A 252 2.13 5.87 5.75
C ALA A 252 1.30 5.43 6.97
N LYS A 253 1.81 4.49 7.75
CA LYS A 253 1.16 4.03 8.99
C LYS A 253 1.06 5.16 10.01
N ARG A 254 2.09 5.99 10.12
CA ARG A 254 2.10 7.07 11.11
C ARG A 254 1.06 8.14 10.79
N GLN A 255 0.87 8.51 9.53
CA GLN A 255 -0.12 9.52 9.12
C GLN A 255 -1.53 9.20 9.63
N TRP A 256 -2.03 7.98 9.39
CA TRP A 256 -3.36 7.56 9.83
C TRP A 256 -3.55 7.60 11.34
N SER A 257 -2.46 7.40 12.08
CA SER A 257 -2.45 7.46 13.53
C SER A 257 -1.98 8.81 14.09
N SER A 258 -1.91 9.86 13.28
CA SER A 258 -1.42 11.18 13.71
C SER A 258 -2.54 12.11 14.17
N ALA A 259 -2.17 13.21 14.81
CA ALA A 259 -3.09 14.26 15.25
C ALA A 259 -3.85 14.85 14.04
N THR A 260 -5.16 15.01 14.17
CA THR A 260 -6.08 15.51 13.13
C THR A 260 -6.27 17.02 13.19
N ARG A 261 -5.66 17.70 14.17
CA ARG A 261 -5.67 19.15 14.30
C ARG A 261 -4.25 19.70 14.23
N PRO A 262 -4.07 20.91 13.67
CA PRO A 262 -2.77 21.55 13.65
C PRO A 262 -2.36 22.05 15.03
N HIS A 263 -1.12 21.81 15.42
CA HIS A 263 -0.56 22.20 16.73
C HIS A 263 0.72 23.05 16.57
N PRO A 264 0.64 24.24 15.95
CA PRO A 264 1.82 25.01 15.51
C PRO A 264 2.70 25.52 16.67
N ASN A 265 2.13 25.64 17.86
CA ASN A 265 2.85 26.09 19.07
C ASN A 265 3.41 24.93 19.90
N SER A 266 3.17 23.69 19.48
CA SER A 266 3.74 22.52 20.15
C SER A 266 5.21 22.32 19.74
N PRO A 267 6.01 21.59 20.53
CA PRO A 267 7.35 21.24 20.08
C PRO A 267 7.29 20.26 18.89
N HIS A 268 7.89 20.61 17.75
CA HIS A 268 7.92 19.74 16.56
C HIS A 268 9.08 18.75 16.54
N ALA A 269 10.12 18.98 17.35
CA ALA A 269 11.35 18.19 17.32
C ALA A 269 11.73 17.56 18.67
N GLY A 270 12.52 16.49 18.62
CA GLY A 270 13.08 15.83 19.79
C GLY A 270 12.07 15.03 20.62
N LEU A 271 12.49 14.63 21.82
CA LEU A 271 11.67 13.81 22.73
C LEU A 271 10.41 14.54 23.19
N ALA A 272 10.53 15.82 23.53
CA ALA A 272 9.40 16.65 23.95
C ALA A 272 8.31 16.72 22.86
N GLY A 273 8.70 16.84 21.58
CA GLY A 273 7.75 16.88 20.47
C GLY A 273 7.01 15.55 20.25
N ARG A 274 7.73 14.42 20.35
CA ARG A 274 7.09 13.09 20.26
C ARG A 274 6.06 12.87 21.35
N ILE A 275 6.35 13.30 22.59
CA ILE A 275 5.42 13.21 23.71
C ILE A 275 4.21 14.12 23.46
N ALA A 276 4.44 15.38 23.06
CA ALA A 276 3.38 16.33 22.78
C ALA A 276 2.41 15.81 21.69
N ARG A 277 2.91 15.34 20.55
CA ARG A 277 2.07 14.78 19.48
C ARG A 277 1.31 13.53 19.92
N ARG A 278 1.90 12.68 20.77
CA ARG A 278 1.19 11.51 21.32
C ARG A 278 -0.01 11.93 22.17
N LEU A 279 0.13 12.98 22.98
CA LEU A 279 -0.96 13.53 23.80
C LEU A 279 -2.00 14.22 22.91
N TRP A 280 -1.57 15.01 21.93
CA TRP A 280 -2.49 15.70 21.02
C TRP A 280 -3.35 14.75 20.20
N ARG A 281 -2.77 13.66 19.69
CA ARG A 281 -3.54 12.59 19.04
C ARG A 281 -4.67 12.04 19.92
N ILE A 282 -4.44 11.85 21.22
CA ILE A 282 -5.45 11.34 22.16
C ILE A 282 -6.56 12.39 22.36
N ALA A 283 -6.16 13.65 22.57
CA ALA A 283 -7.12 14.74 22.73
C ALA A 283 -7.94 14.97 21.45
N ASP A 284 -7.30 14.90 20.29
CA ASP A 284 -7.96 15.14 19.00
C ASP A 284 -8.95 14.01 18.68
N SER A 285 -8.61 12.75 18.96
CA SER A 285 -9.53 11.63 18.75
C SER A 285 -10.81 11.78 19.58
N THR A 286 -10.71 12.22 20.84
CA THR A 286 -11.90 12.45 21.66
C THR A 286 -12.70 13.65 21.17
N TRP A 287 -12.05 14.72 20.71
CA TRP A 287 -12.74 15.87 20.15
C TRP A 287 -13.43 15.56 18.82
N ASP A 288 -12.85 14.74 17.96
CA ASP A 288 -13.44 14.37 16.68
C ASP A 288 -14.65 13.44 16.86
N GLU A 289 -14.60 12.52 17.83
CA GLU A 289 -15.75 11.72 18.25
C GLU A 289 -16.90 12.60 18.77
N LEU A 290 -16.59 13.60 19.61
CA LEU A 290 -17.57 14.53 20.15
C LEU A 290 -18.17 15.46 19.09
N GLU A 291 -17.37 15.92 18.14
CA GLU A 291 -17.83 16.75 17.02
C GLU A 291 -18.55 15.94 15.93
N GLY A 292 -18.49 14.60 15.97
CA GLY A 292 -19.07 13.73 14.94
C GLY A 292 -18.42 13.94 13.56
N ARG A 293 -17.13 14.31 13.53
CA ARG A 293 -16.41 14.58 12.27
C ARG A 293 -16.22 13.27 11.49
N GLY A 294 -16.84 13.18 10.31
CA GLY A 294 -16.65 12.07 9.37
C GLY A 294 -15.30 12.14 8.67
N LEU A 295 -14.21 11.96 9.44
CA LEU A 295 -12.86 11.91 8.90
C LEU A 295 -12.61 10.59 8.17
N PRO A 296 -11.72 10.57 7.17
CA PRO A 296 -11.31 9.34 6.54
C PRO A 296 -10.72 8.41 7.60
N THR A 297 -11.30 7.23 7.73
CA THR A 297 -10.78 6.16 8.59
C THR A 297 -9.62 5.49 7.88
N GLN A 298 -8.64 4.99 8.64
CA GLN A 298 -7.57 4.15 8.07
C GLN A 298 -8.20 3.11 7.14
N PRO A 299 -7.70 2.94 5.90
CA PRO A 299 -8.08 1.83 5.06
C PRO A 299 -7.94 0.58 5.90
N ILE A 300 -8.99 -0.24 5.94
CA ILE A 300 -8.94 -1.50 6.66
C ILE A 300 -7.80 -2.28 5.99
N GLU A 301 -6.66 -2.39 6.67
CA GLU A 301 -5.64 -3.35 6.30
C GLU A 301 -6.34 -4.70 6.38
N HIS A 302 -6.63 -5.28 5.21
CA HIS A 302 -7.19 -6.61 5.19
C HIS A 302 -6.16 -7.49 5.91
N PRO A 303 -6.54 -8.22 6.98
CA PRO A 303 -5.61 -8.96 7.85
C PRO A 303 -4.79 -10.03 7.11
N ASN A 304 -5.06 -10.18 5.82
CA ASN A 304 -4.47 -11.14 4.94
C ASN A 304 -3.47 -10.53 3.96
N GLU A 305 -2.99 -9.29 4.03
CA GLU A 305 -1.95 -8.82 3.08
C GLU A 305 -0.70 -9.73 3.02
N HIS A 306 -0.45 -10.51 4.09
CA HIS A 306 0.55 -11.56 4.18
C HIS A 306 -0.01 -12.95 4.50
N SER A 307 -1.31 -13.18 4.29
CA SER A 307 -1.87 -14.53 4.41
C SER A 307 -1.31 -15.40 3.29
N PRO A 308 -1.03 -16.70 3.54
CA PRO A 308 -0.70 -17.64 2.48
C PRO A 308 -1.75 -17.64 1.37
N LEU A 309 -3.01 -17.29 1.67
CA LEU A 309 -4.09 -17.19 0.70
C LEU A 309 -4.01 -15.92 -0.16
N THR A 310 -3.47 -14.82 0.36
CA THR A 310 -3.24 -13.59 -0.42
C THR A 310 -1.92 -13.63 -1.18
N HIS A 311 -0.87 -14.24 -0.61
CA HIS A 311 0.33 -14.61 -1.36
C HIS A 311 -0.02 -15.59 -2.50
N TYR A 312 -0.95 -16.51 -2.25
CA TYR A 312 -1.52 -17.40 -3.25
C TYR A 312 -2.34 -16.65 -4.32
N LEU A 313 -3.17 -15.67 -3.94
CA LEU A 313 -3.95 -14.86 -4.88
C LEU A 313 -3.12 -13.84 -5.67
N LEU A 314 -2.07 -13.24 -5.07
CA LEU A 314 -1.26 -12.16 -5.65
C LEU A 314 0.11 -12.62 -6.18
N GLY A 315 0.53 -13.86 -5.91
CA GLY A 315 1.75 -14.46 -6.44
C GLY A 315 3.06 -13.86 -5.90
N THR A 316 3.04 -13.22 -4.73
CA THR A 316 4.25 -12.69 -4.07
C THR A 316 4.93 -13.78 -3.23
N VAL A 317 6.26 -13.80 -3.22
CA VAL A 317 7.05 -14.76 -2.42
C VAL A 317 6.82 -14.49 -0.93
N ASP A 318 6.52 -15.54 -0.16
CA ASP A 318 6.43 -15.47 1.30
C ASP A 318 7.83 -15.80 1.86
N ASP A 319 8.59 -14.77 2.24
CA ASP A 319 9.93 -14.94 2.83
C ASP A 319 9.89 -15.45 4.28
N THR A 320 8.69 -15.72 4.84
CA THR A 320 8.52 -16.10 6.25
C THR A 320 8.25 -17.58 6.50
N ALA A 321 8.42 -18.45 5.51
CA ALA A 321 8.31 -19.90 5.69
C ALA A 321 9.49 -20.50 6.47
N VAL A 322 9.65 -20.12 7.74
CA VAL A 322 10.28 -20.98 8.74
C VAL A 322 9.23 -22.03 9.10
N THR A 323 9.45 -23.26 8.63
CA THR A 323 8.70 -24.44 9.02
C THR A 323 8.58 -24.49 10.55
N PRO A 324 7.36 -24.48 11.14
CA PRO A 324 7.24 -24.70 12.56
C PRO A 324 7.66 -26.15 12.85
N GLU A 325 8.72 -26.33 13.64
CA GLU A 325 9.02 -27.64 14.23
C GLU A 325 7.80 -28.09 15.05
N PRO A 326 7.41 -29.39 14.99
CA PRO A 326 6.32 -29.89 15.79
C PRO A 326 6.66 -29.80 17.28
N ASP A 327 5.99 -28.89 17.98
CA ASP A 327 6.04 -28.75 19.43
C ASP A 327 5.48 -30.02 20.10
N THR A 328 6.38 -30.90 20.56
CA THR A 328 6.04 -32.13 21.29
C THR A 328 5.74 -31.87 22.77
N SER A 329 5.45 -30.64 23.21
CA SER A 329 5.31 -30.30 24.64
C SER A 329 3.93 -29.81 25.09
N ARG A 330 2.85 -30.19 24.39
CA ARG A 330 1.48 -30.00 24.90
C ARG A 330 0.71 -31.31 25.03
N GLU A 331 0.64 -31.83 26.25
CA GLU A 331 -0.37 -32.80 26.65
C GLU A 331 -1.79 -32.22 26.49
N PRO A 332 -2.78 -33.02 26.08
CA PRO A 332 -4.13 -32.55 25.88
C PRO A 332 -4.83 -32.31 27.23
N VAL A 333 -5.12 -31.04 27.51
CA VAL A 333 -6.02 -30.64 28.61
C VAL A 333 -7.42 -31.20 28.31
N LYS A 334 -7.89 -32.13 29.15
CA LYS A 334 -9.28 -32.61 29.20
C LYS A 334 -10.21 -31.40 29.37
N ARG A 335 -11.15 -31.23 28.44
CA ARG A 335 -12.29 -30.34 28.60
C ARG A 335 -13.35 -31.07 29.45
N ASP A 336 -13.50 -30.64 30.70
CA ASP A 336 -14.66 -30.99 31.51
C ASP A 336 -15.91 -30.34 30.89
N GLY A 337 -16.90 -31.18 30.57
CA GLY A 337 -18.22 -30.76 30.11
C GLY A 337 -19.13 -30.40 31.30
N PRO A 338 -20.14 -29.54 31.10
CA PRO A 338 -20.96 -29.04 32.19
C PRO A 338 -21.98 -30.07 32.70
N ASP A 339 -22.07 -30.14 34.03
CA ASP A 339 -23.05 -30.87 34.85
C ASP A 339 -24.48 -30.80 34.29
N ARG A 340 -25.02 -31.95 33.90
CA ARG A 340 -26.47 -32.20 33.89
C ARG A 340 -26.85 -32.76 35.27
N LYS A 341 -27.52 -31.93 36.09
CA LYS A 341 -28.26 -32.42 37.26
C LYS A 341 -29.59 -33.00 36.79
N ASP A 342 -29.66 -34.32 36.80
CA ASP A 342 -30.92 -35.05 36.79
C ASP A 342 -31.62 -34.84 38.16
N HIS A 343 -32.88 -34.42 38.12
CA HIS A 343 -33.81 -34.46 39.24
C HIS A 343 -34.77 -35.62 39.01
N SER A 344 -34.57 -36.71 39.74
CA SER A 344 -35.61 -37.70 40.01
C SER A 344 -35.38 -38.27 41.41
N ALA A 345 -36.13 -37.75 42.38
CA ALA A 345 -36.39 -38.42 43.64
C ALA A 345 -37.80 -39.01 43.56
N SER A 346 -37.88 -40.32 43.63
CA SER A 346 -39.08 -41.13 43.86
C SER A 346 -39.13 -41.53 45.34
N ASP A 347 -40.35 -41.56 45.87
CA ASP A 347 -40.84 -42.36 47.01
C ASP A 347 -40.20 -42.13 48.39
N ASP A 348 -40.86 -41.32 49.24
CA ASP A 348 -41.70 -41.77 50.37
C ASP A 348 -42.40 -40.57 51.06
#